data_AF-A0A3M2U666-F1
#
_entry.id   AF-A0A3M2U666-F1
#
_cell.length_a   1.000
_cell.length_b   1.000
_cell.length_c   1.000
_cell.angle_alpha   90.00
_cell.angle_beta   90.00
_cell.angle_gamma   90.00
#
_symmetry.space_group_name_H-M   'P 1'
#
loop_
_entity.id
_entity.type
_entity.pdbx_description
1 polymer ?
#
loop_
_entity_poly.entity_id
_entity_poly.type
_entity_poly.pdbx_seq_one_letter_code
_entity_poly.pdbx_strand_id
1 'polypeptide(L)'
;STEYFSAVKRSALKARIIDTEFKDLKNGHYKIISFYAKKARGMMSRFVIEERINSPEALKQFDVQGYRYNSEQSTPDKLVFLRNSAED
;
A
#
# COMPACT_ATOMS: atom_id res chain seq x y z
N SER A 1 -3.79 -6.77 7.92
CA SER A 1 -3.31 -5.86 9.00
C SER A 1 -2.13 -6.52 9.68
N THR A 2 -1.39 -5.81 10.53
CA THR A 2 -0.31 -6.41 11.34
C THR A 2 -0.81 -7.57 12.19
N GLU A 3 -2.02 -7.46 12.75
CA GLU A 3 -2.67 -8.51 13.54
C GLU A 3 -2.85 -9.82 12.76
N TYR A 4 -3.39 -9.80 11.53
CA TYR A 4 -3.49 -11.02 10.73
C TYR A 4 -2.12 -11.51 10.24
N PHE A 5 -1.21 -10.58 9.93
CA PHE A 5 0.10 -10.95 9.39
C PHE A 5 1.04 -11.54 10.46
N SER A 6 0.81 -11.27 11.75
CA SER A 6 1.61 -11.86 12.83
C SER A 6 1.43 -13.37 12.94
N ALA A 7 0.29 -13.91 12.46
CA ALA A 7 0.05 -15.35 12.39
C ALA A 7 0.87 -16.04 11.27
N VAL A 8 1.48 -15.28 10.35
CA VAL A 8 2.27 -15.84 9.25
C VAL A 8 3.67 -16.20 9.70
N LYS A 9 4.07 -17.46 9.51
CA LYS A 9 5.45 -17.93 9.73
C LYS A 9 6.36 -17.47 8.58
N ARG A 10 6.94 -16.28 8.72
CA ARG A 10 7.78 -15.65 7.68
C ARG A 10 8.93 -16.55 7.22
N SER A 11 9.59 -17.26 8.13
CA SER A 11 10.71 -18.16 7.81
C SER A 11 10.31 -19.35 6.93
N ALA A 12 9.04 -19.75 6.92
CA ALA A 12 8.53 -20.81 6.07
C ALA A 12 8.11 -20.30 4.67
N LEU A 13 8.04 -18.98 4.47
CA LEU A 13 7.61 -18.39 3.22
C LEU A 13 8.78 -18.34 2.22
N LYS A 14 8.66 -19.10 1.13
CA LYS A 14 9.62 -19.04 0.01
C LYS A 14 9.27 -17.92 -0.97
N ALA A 15 9.10 -16.70 -0.45
CA ALA A 15 8.75 -15.54 -1.25
C ALA A 15 9.28 -14.24 -0.63
N ARG A 16 9.49 -13.24 -1.46
CA ARG A 16 9.76 -11.86 -1.05
C ARG A 16 8.47 -11.23 -0.50
N ILE A 17 8.55 -10.57 0.64
CA ILE A 17 7.41 -9.86 1.23
C ILE A 17 7.52 -8.38 0.84
N ILE A 18 6.48 -7.86 0.20
CA ILE A 18 6.33 -6.44 -0.11
C ILE A 18 5.22 -5.89 0.78
N ASP A 19 5.54 -4.87 1.59
CA ASP A 19 4.56 -4.14 2.40
C ASP A 19 4.09 -2.89 1.65
N THR A 20 2.79 -2.61 1.71
CA THR A 20 2.18 -1.41 1.11
C THR A 20 1.54 -0.56 2.19
N GLU A 21 2.02 0.67 2.35
CA GLU A 21 1.45 1.65 3.28
C GLU A 21 0.69 2.73 2.53
N PHE A 22 -0.53 3.01 2.99
CA PHE A 22 -1.37 4.08 2.45
C PHE A 22 -1.50 5.17 3.51
N LYS A 23 -1.08 6.38 3.17
CA LYS A 23 -1.09 7.54 4.06
C LYS A 23 -1.86 8.68 3.42
N ASP A 24 -2.57 9.41 4.25
CA ASP A 24 -3.40 10.54 3.87
C ASP A 24 -2.88 11.80 4.55
N LEU A 25 -2.90 12.92 3.84
CA LEU A 25 -2.53 14.22 4.39
C LEU A 25 -3.58 14.67 5.42
N LYS A 26 -3.15 14.91 6.65
CA LYS A 26 -4.00 15.45 7.72
C LYS A 26 -3.18 16.35 8.63
N ASN A 27 -3.61 17.61 8.76
CA ASN A 27 -2.92 18.64 9.54
C ASN A 27 -1.45 18.84 9.09
N GLY A 28 -1.22 18.92 7.77
CA GLY A 28 0.12 19.17 7.21
C GLY A 28 1.06 17.96 7.18
N HIS A 29 0.66 16.81 7.72
CA HIS A 29 1.48 15.59 7.74
C HIS A 29 0.74 14.38 7.16
N TYR A 30 1.47 13.53 6.42
CA TYR A 30 0.95 12.26 5.94
C TYR A 30 0.97 11.22 7.05
N LYS A 31 -0.19 10.63 7.33
CA LYS A 31 -0.31 9.56 8.32
C LYS A 31 -1.28 8.49 7.86
N ILE A 32 -1.16 7.30 8.44
CA ILE A 32 -2.10 6.21 8.20
C ILE A 32 -3.42 6.58 8.87
N ILE A 33 -4.46 6.79 8.07
CA ILE A 33 -5.83 6.93 8.56
C ILE A 33 -6.52 5.58 8.36
N SER A 34 -6.76 4.86 9.45
CA SER A 34 -7.14 3.44 9.44
C SER A 34 -8.36 3.08 8.59
N PHE A 35 -9.33 3.98 8.42
CA PHE A 35 -10.49 3.76 7.56
C PHE A 35 -10.08 3.72 6.08
N TYR A 36 -9.43 4.79 5.59
CA TYR A 36 -8.96 4.87 4.21
C TYR A 36 -7.89 3.83 3.90
N ALA A 37 -6.95 3.59 4.81
CA ALA A 37 -5.92 2.57 4.60
C ALA A 37 -6.49 1.16 4.43
N LYS A 38 -7.64 0.83 5.05
CA LYS A 38 -8.32 -0.45 4.81
C LYS A 38 -8.95 -0.48 3.41
N LYS A 39 -9.64 0.58 3.00
CA LYS A 39 -10.23 0.73 1.65
C LYS A 39 -9.14 0.66 0.57
N ALA A 40 -8.05 1.39 0.75
CA ALA A 40 -6.91 1.44 -0.16
C ALA A 40 -6.22 0.08 -0.35
N ARG A 41 -6.09 -0.74 0.70
CA ARG A 41 -5.62 -2.13 0.57
C ARG A 41 -6.53 -2.96 -0.34
N GLY A 42 -7.85 -2.83 -0.18
CA GLY A 42 -8.81 -3.50 -1.06
C GLY A 42 -8.68 -3.03 -2.51
N MET A 43 -8.51 -1.72 -2.74
CA MET A 43 -8.28 -1.16 -4.07
C MET A 43 -6.97 -1.64 -4.69
N MET A 44 -5.89 -1.71 -3.92
CA MET A 44 -4.60 -2.26 -4.37
C MET A 44 -4.75 -3.74 -4.75
N SER A 45 -5.43 -4.55 -3.94
CA SER A 45 -5.70 -5.95 -4.28
C SER A 45 -6.51 -6.07 -5.58
N ARG A 46 -7.53 -5.23 -5.76
CA ARG A 46 -8.31 -5.16 -7.00
C ARG A 46 -7.45 -4.79 -8.20
N PHE A 47 -6.65 -3.72 -8.09
CA PHE A 47 -5.72 -3.27 -9.13
C PHE A 47 -4.76 -4.38 -9.55
N VAL A 48 -4.16 -5.11 -8.60
CA VAL A 48 -3.27 -6.24 -8.89
C VAL A 48 -3.96 -7.32 -9.73
N ILE A 49 -5.23 -7.60 -9.43
CA ILE A 49 -6.02 -8.63 -10.12
C ILE A 49 -6.45 -8.15 -11.51
N GLU A 50 -6.99 -6.93 -11.61
CA GLU A 50 -7.53 -6.37 -12.86
C GLU A 50 -6.42 -6.09 -13.87
N GLU A 51 -5.32 -5.45 -13.43
CA GLU A 51 -4.20 -5.06 -14.30
C GLU A 51 -3.15 -6.18 -14.45
N ARG A 52 -3.42 -7.37 -13.89
CA ARG A 52 -2.54 -8.55 -14.00
C ARG A 52 -1.09 -8.27 -13.58
N ILE A 53 -0.92 -7.51 -12.50
CA ILE A 53 0.38 -7.09 -11.99
C ILE A 53 1.20 -8.32 -11.57
N ASN A 54 2.41 -8.44 -12.10
CA ASN A 54 3.30 -9.59 -11.89
C ASN A 54 4.69 -9.23 -11.32
N SER A 55 4.93 -7.95 -10.99
CA SER A 55 6.19 -7.49 -10.40
C SER A 55 5.97 -6.41 -9.32
N PRO A 56 6.85 -6.34 -8.30
CA PRO A 56 6.81 -5.26 -7.31
C PRO A 56 6.96 -3.86 -7.92
N GLU A 57 7.71 -3.74 -9.01
CA GLU A 57 7.94 -2.48 -9.71
C GLU A 57 6.64 -1.94 -10.33
N ALA A 58 5.81 -2.81 -10.89
CA ALA A 58 4.53 -2.43 -11.48
C ALA A 58 3.49 -1.98 -10.43
N LEU A 59 3.61 -2.42 -9.17
CA LEU A 59 2.76 -1.92 -8.07
C LEU A 59 2.88 -0.40 -7.86
N LYS A 60 4.02 0.19 -8.25
CA LYS A 60 4.25 1.64 -8.13
C LYS A 60 3.33 2.47 -9.03
N GLN A 61 2.68 1.84 -10.02
CA GLN A 61 1.73 2.49 -10.93
C GLN A 61 0.35 2.67 -10.31
N PHE A 62 0.09 2.14 -9.12
CA PHE A 62 -1.18 2.31 -8.42
C PHE A 62 -1.47 3.80 -8.16
N ASP A 63 -2.55 4.30 -8.77
CA ASP A 63 -2.99 5.71 -8.73
C ASP A 63 -4.48 5.89 -8.37
N VAL A 64 -5.11 4.84 -7.86
CA VAL A 64 -6.56 4.79 -7.59
C VAL A 64 -6.96 5.77 -6.47
N GLN A 65 -8.05 6.51 -6.68
CA GLN A 65 -8.60 7.50 -5.75
C GLN A 65 -7.58 8.55 -5.27
N GLY A 66 -6.61 8.92 -6.12
CA GLY A 66 -5.65 9.99 -5.84
C GLY A 66 -4.51 9.59 -4.90
N TYR A 67 -4.37 8.30 -4.57
CA TYR A 67 -3.12 7.78 -4.03
C TYR A 67 -2.03 7.87 -5.10
N ARG A 68 -0.78 8.10 -4.69
CA ARG A 68 0.38 8.08 -5.58
C ARG A 68 1.59 7.51 -4.88
N TYR A 69 2.40 6.75 -5.60
CA TYR A 69 3.67 6.25 -5.07
C TYR A 69 4.59 7.39 -4.64
N ASN A 70 5.25 7.22 -3.50
CA ASN A 70 6.26 8.15 -2.99
C ASN A 70 7.60 7.44 -2.85
N SER A 71 8.55 7.75 -3.74
CA SER A 71 9.88 7.14 -3.76
C SER A 71 10.69 7.44 -2.51
N GLU A 72 10.59 8.66 -1.97
CA GLU A 72 11.39 9.12 -0.82
C GLU A 72 11.10 8.33 0.47
N GLN A 73 9.84 7.96 0.71
CA GLN A 73 9.44 7.17 1.88
C GLN A 73 9.42 5.66 1.61
N SER A 74 9.70 5.23 0.38
CA SER A 74 9.67 3.83 -0.01
C SER A 74 11.06 3.20 0.03
N THR A 75 11.09 1.90 0.29
CA THR A 75 12.26 1.05 0.15
C THR A 75 11.96 -0.09 -0.83
N PRO A 76 12.92 -0.95 -1.17
CA PRO A 76 12.64 -2.07 -2.08
C PRO A 76 11.49 -2.96 -1.62
N ASP A 77 11.34 -3.20 -0.31
CA ASP A 77 10.34 -4.11 0.28
C ASP A 77 9.16 -3.39 0.93
N LYS A 78 9.15 -2.05 0.87
CA LYS A 78 8.09 -1.21 1.46
C LYS A 78 7.71 -0.10 0.50
N LEU A 79 6.49 -0.16 -0.03
CA LEU A 79 5.96 0.84 -0.95
C LEU A 79 4.98 1.76 -0.21
N VAL A 80 5.26 3.06 -0.22
CA VAL A 80 4.42 4.08 0.41
C VAL A 80 3.62 4.83 -0.65
N PHE A 81 2.32 4.91 -0.45
CA PHE A 81 1.38 5.64 -1.29
C PHE A 81 0.74 6.77 -0.50
N LEU A 82 0.77 7.98 -1.06
CA LEU A 82 0.30 9.21 -0.41
C LEU A 82 -0.94 9.75 -1.11
N ARG A 83 -1.91 10.26 -0.36
CA ARG A 83 -3.10 10.94 -0.88
C ARG A 83 -3.28 12.32 -0.24
N ASN A 84 -3.55 13.34 -1.06
CA ASN A 84 -3.62 14.75 -0.61
C ASN A 84 -4.97 15.13 0.01
N SER A 85 -6.06 14.51 -0.44
CA SER A 85 -7.40 14.76 0.08
C SER A 85 -8.03 13.46 0.53
N ALA A 86 -8.63 13.49 1.71
CA ALA A 86 -9.42 12.39 2.25
C ALA A 86 -10.87 12.43 1.74
N GLU A 87 -11.11 12.98 0.55
CA GLU A 87 -12.45 13.04 -0.02
C GLU A 87 -12.82 11.67 -0.61
N ASP A 88 -14.08 11.29 -0.41
CA ASP A 88 -14.71 10.09 -0.96
C ASP A 88 -15.37 10.41 -2.31
#